data_AF-A0A3A9XMI4-F1
#
_entry.id   AF-A0A3A9XMI4-F1
#
_cell.length_a   1.000
_cell.length_b   1.000
_cell.length_c   1.000
_cell.angle_alpha   90.00
_cell.angle_beta   90.00
_cell.angle_gamma   90.00
#
_symmetry.space_group_name_H-M   'P 1'
#
loop_
_entity.id
_entity.type
_entity.pdbx_description
1 polymer ?
#
loop_
_entity_poly.entity_id
_entity_poly.type
_entity_poly.pdbx_seq_one_letter_code
_entity_poly.pdbx_strand_id
1 'polypeptide(L)'
;MAPVRRRGTTATALLAVLLAVTACGPVADRRPGDLRVGYDSLDGTLASWPPQGDLAGDASATAAVTDAVRDWRSPADDRVHLASSGILFSGRVDGAPLALVAADVPGHSASWLLQLTRDGDRYVVARAAEYTDPGYLVYSDVLPVLTAAGRRYLVSDRVRRLLGPDGKALATKDGISAPAEVPACRAVPVTASLRSTESLPRGREAQRLLDLGTGLDDPRYPLVDDATGSGRRALTGLDTCALAGERGPFGSIPRRIGDRDAPGSVPESWPMVKVAVRSLGELTLGRGEPGELEQLTWQSATDTMTAVVYRPPGGGPPVLSPADRVGPLQAYRLPVPDQPLTVLSWRSTRDSSLSVAPGTPLLVERPGLVVMSEPERPETVSLAGTEKTHYRSVGGR
;
A
#
# COMPACT_ATOMS: atom_id res chain seq x y z
N MET A 1 -14.92 59.34 -78.94
CA MET A 1 -15.78 58.31 -78.33
C MET A 1 -14.87 57.30 -77.64
N ALA A 2 -15.11 57.01 -76.36
CA ALA A 2 -14.21 56.24 -75.50
C ALA A 2 -14.06 54.77 -75.93
N PRO A 3 -12.95 54.12 -75.52
CA PRO A 3 -13.11 53.06 -74.53
C PRO A 3 -12.02 52.99 -73.44
N VAL A 4 -12.53 52.83 -72.21
CA VAL A 4 -12.14 51.97 -71.06
C VAL A 4 -10.65 51.71 -70.75
N ARG A 5 -10.28 52.10 -69.52
CA ARG A 5 -8.97 52.01 -68.86
C ARG A 5 -8.52 50.57 -68.55
N ARG A 6 -7.25 50.28 -68.86
CA ARG A 6 -6.43 49.18 -68.30
C ARG A 6 -5.71 49.66 -67.02
N ARG A 7 -5.64 48.82 -65.99
CA ARG A 7 -4.55 48.76 -64.98
C ARG A 7 -3.78 47.47 -65.31
N GLY A 8 -2.49 47.47 -65.62
CA GLY A 8 -1.36 47.77 -64.73
C GLY A 8 -1.23 46.60 -63.73
N THR A 9 -0.19 45.76 -63.69
CA THR A 9 1.25 46.02 -63.86
C THR A 9 2.01 44.69 -63.95
N THR A 10 2.96 44.59 -64.87
CA THR A 10 4.03 43.59 -64.94
C THR A 10 5.27 44.07 -64.19
N ALA A 11 6.04 43.10 -63.68
CA ALA A 11 7.51 43.03 -63.68
C ALA A 11 8.23 42.93 -62.29
N THR A 12 8.67 41.68 -62.02
CA THR A 12 10.03 41.25 -61.68
C THR A 12 10.76 41.77 -60.43
N ALA A 13 11.04 40.84 -59.51
CA ALA A 13 12.36 40.56 -58.90
C ALA A 13 12.21 39.31 -58.00
N LEU A 14 12.60 38.09 -58.39
CA LEU A 14 13.95 37.52 -58.28
C LEU A 14 14.64 37.83 -56.94
N LEU A 15 14.21 37.17 -55.86
CA LEU A 15 15.03 36.89 -54.67
C LEU A 15 14.35 35.82 -53.79
N ALA A 16 14.68 34.54 -53.99
CA ALA A 16 14.55 33.46 -52.98
C ALA A 16 15.08 32.14 -53.55
N VAL A 17 16.37 32.11 -53.89
CA VAL A 17 17.17 30.88 -53.78
C VAL A 17 17.78 30.90 -52.38
N LEU A 18 17.79 29.75 -51.71
CA LEU A 18 18.21 29.48 -50.32
C LEU A 18 17.08 29.51 -49.27
N LEU A 19 16.15 28.55 -49.36
CA LEU A 19 15.84 27.74 -48.18
C LEU A 19 15.90 26.28 -48.62
N ALA A 20 17.01 25.68 -48.21
CA ALA A 20 17.35 24.30 -48.45
C ALA A 20 16.25 23.37 -47.94
N VAL A 21 15.94 22.39 -48.78
CA VAL A 21 15.64 21.00 -48.44
C VAL A 21 16.20 20.64 -47.05
N THR A 22 15.42 20.86 -46.00
CA THR A 22 15.53 20.05 -44.80
C THR A 22 14.58 18.91 -45.05
N ALA A 23 15.18 17.81 -45.52
CA ALA A 23 14.50 16.55 -45.68
C ALA A 23 13.64 16.29 -44.43
N CYS A 24 12.37 15.94 -44.65
CA CYS A 24 11.72 14.91 -43.87
C CYS A 24 12.59 13.65 -43.99
N GLY A 25 13.72 13.64 -43.28
CA GLY A 25 14.42 12.40 -43.00
C GLY A 25 13.43 11.51 -42.26
N PRO A 26 13.43 10.20 -42.51
CA PRO A 26 12.71 9.31 -41.63
C PRO A 26 13.23 9.62 -40.23
N VAL A 27 12.33 9.98 -39.31
CA VAL A 27 12.65 9.98 -37.89
C VAL A 27 13.19 8.58 -37.66
N ALA A 28 14.52 8.45 -37.53
CA ALA A 28 15.14 7.19 -37.19
C ALA A 28 14.35 6.64 -36.01
N ASP A 29 13.81 5.44 -36.19
CA ASP A 29 12.99 4.73 -35.21
C ASP A 29 13.45 5.04 -33.79
N ARG A 30 12.81 6.00 -33.13
CA ARG A 30 12.91 6.10 -31.68
C ARG A 30 12.10 4.92 -31.19
N ARG A 31 12.75 3.76 -31.06
CA ARG A 31 12.28 2.70 -30.18
C ARG A 31 11.91 3.39 -28.86
N PRO A 32 10.70 3.16 -28.31
CA PRO A 32 10.40 3.58 -26.96
C PRO A 32 11.54 3.08 -26.07
N GLY A 33 12.30 3.99 -25.47
CA GLY A 33 13.58 3.67 -24.83
C GLY A 33 13.43 2.59 -23.77
N ASP A 34 14.47 1.78 -23.60
CA ASP A 34 14.54 0.80 -22.53
C ASP A 34 14.38 1.48 -21.16
N LEU A 35 13.90 0.71 -20.18
CA LEU A 35 13.87 1.17 -18.79
C LEU A 35 15.28 1.55 -18.35
N ARG A 36 15.37 2.63 -17.58
CA ARG A 36 16.63 3.01 -16.93
C ARG A 36 16.95 1.98 -15.84
N VAL A 37 18.23 1.64 -15.72
CA VAL A 37 18.73 0.84 -14.60
C VAL A 37 19.21 1.77 -13.51
N GLY A 38 18.76 1.51 -12.28
CA GLY A 38 18.71 2.52 -11.24
C GLY A 38 17.47 3.41 -11.40
N TYR A 39 17.11 4.10 -10.32
CA TYR A 39 16.04 5.09 -10.31
C TYR A 39 16.64 6.41 -9.85
N ASP A 40 16.58 7.43 -10.72
CA ASP A 40 17.25 8.76 -10.60
C ASP A 40 16.66 9.59 -9.43
N SER A 41 16.79 9.06 -8.23
CA SER A 41 16.36 9.63 -6.97
C SER A 41 17.61 10.09 -6.24
N LEU A 42 17.99 11.33 -6.50
CA LEU A 42 19.12 11.94 -5.84
C LEU A 42 18.71 12.48 -4.47
N ASP A 43 19.49 12.12 -3.45
CA ASP A 43 19.49 12.76 -2.14
C ASP A 43 20.81 13.52 -1.98
N GLY A 44 20.82 14.74 -2.50
CA GLY A 44 22.05 15.48 -2.75
C GLY A 44 22.88 14.85 -3.85
N THR A 45 24.10 14.43 -3.53
CA THR A 45 24.97 13.68 -4.46
C THR A 45 24.79 12.17 -4.39
N LEU A 46 23.99 11.66 -3.43
CA LEU A 46 23.74 10.24 -3.27
C LEU A 46 22.65 9.78 -4.23
N ALA A 47 22.94 8.79 -5.07
CA ALA A 47 21.89 8.05 -5.77
C ALA A 47 21.23 7.08 -4.77
N SER A 48 19.95 7.30 -4.44
CA SER A 48 19.24 6.46 -3.47
C SER A 48 19.03 5.03 -4.01
N TRP A 49 18.75 4.93 -5.31
CA TRP A 49 18.59 3.68 -6.04
C TRP A 49 19.58 3.60 -7.21
N PRO A 50 20.86 3.31 -6.94
CA PRO A 50 21.85 3.12 -8.01
C PRO A 50 21.54 1.81 -8.78
N PRO A 51 22.20 1.58 -9.93
CA PRO A 51 22.18 0.27 -10.57
C PRO A 51 22.68 -0.82 -9.59
N GLN A 52 21.83 -1.80 -9.30
CA GLN A 52 22.11 -2.88 -8.34
C GLN A 52 21.92 -4.27 -8.98
N GLY A 53 22.78 -5.21 -8.59
CA GLY A 53 22.79 -6.60 -9.07
C GLY A 53 23.81 -6.85 -10.20
N ASP A 54 24.19 -8.12 -10.37
CA ASP A 54 25.21 -8.58 -11.32
C ASP A 54 24.78 -8.49 -12.80
N LEU A 55 23.49 -8.24 -13.06
CA LEU A 55 22.93 -8.05 -14.40
C LEU A 55 22.55 -6.59 -14.70
N ALA A 56 22.85 -5.66 -13.80
CA ALA A 56 22.50 -4.24 -13.97
C ALA A 56 23.18 -3.58 -15.18
N GLY A 57 24.35 -4.07 -15.59
CA GLY A 57 25.05 -3.60 -16.79
C GLY A 57 24.73 -4.39 -18.07
N ASP A 58 23.86 -5.40 -18.01
CA ASP A 58 23.52 -6.26 -19.14
C ASP A 58 22.37 -5.63 -19.95
N ALA A 59 22.69 -5.17 -21.16
CA ALA A 59 21.74 -4.56 -22.08
C ALA A 59 20.66 -5.54 -22.56
N SER A 60 21.00 -6.83 -22.74
CA SER A 60 20.03 -7.86 -23.13
C SER A 60 19.06 -8.16 -21.98
N ALA A 61 19.56 -8.20 -20.74
CA ALA A 61 18.68 -8.33 -19.57
C ALA A 61 17.74 -7.12 -19.46
N THR A 62 18.28 -5.91 -19.64
CA THR A 62 17.52 -4.65 -19.56
C THR A 62 16.40 -4.58 -20.61
N ALA A 63 16.71 -4.93 -21.87
CA ALA A 63 15.71 -4.98 -22.94
C ALA A 63 14.61 -6.01 -22.65
N ALA A 64 14.98 -7.21 -22.20
CA ALA A 64 14.02 -8.27 -21.88
C ALA A 64 13.11 -7.92 -20.69
N VAL A 65 13.64 -7.24 -19.67
CA VAL A 65 12.84 -6.71 -18.55
C VAL A 65 11.90 -5.60 -19.04
N THR A 66 12.40 -4.69 -19.88
CA THR A 66 11.59 -3.60 -20.46
C THR A 66 10.39 -4.15 -21.24
N ASP A 67 10.61 -5.17 -22.07
CA ASP A 67 9.52 -5.80 -22.85
C ASP A 67 8.46 -6.42 -21.93
N ALA A 68 8.88 -7.15 -20.89
CA ALA A 68 7.95 -7.73 -19.92
C ALA A 68 7.13 -6.67 -19.16
N VAL A 69 7.75 -5.54 -18.79
CA VAL A 69 7.06 -4.42 -18.12
C VAL A 69 6.10 -3.70 -19.07
N ARG A 70 6.48 -3.54 -20.34
CA ARG A 70 5.62 -2.94 -21.37
C ARG A 70 4.35 -3.78 -21.62
N ASP A 71 4.47 -5.09 -21.52
CA ASP A 71 3.36 -6.03 -21.73
C ASP A 71 2.45 -6.16 -20.50
N TRP A 72 2.96 -5.87 -19.30
CA TRP A 72 2.17 -5.93 -18.08
C TRP A 72 1.03 -4.88 -18.05
N ARG A 73 -0.06 -5.22 -17.36
CA ARG A 73 -1.22 -4.36 -17.13
C ARG A 73 -1.56 -4.35 -15.65
N SER A 74 -1.96 -3.20 -15.14
CA SER A 74 -2.50 -3.10 -13.77
C SER A 74 -3.84 -3.85 -13.68
N PRO A 75 -4.35 -4.13 -12.47
CA PRO A 75 -5.69 -4.70 -12.27
C PRO A 75 -6.84 -3.87 -12.87
N ALA A 76 -6.59 -2.57 -13.12
CA ALA A 76 -7.52 -1.67 -13.80
C ALA A 76 -7.24 -1.55 -15.32
N ASP A 77 -6.41 -2.43 -15.87
CA ASP A 77 -5.99 -2.50 -17.27
C ASP A 77 -5.14 -1.31 -17.76
N ASP A 78 -4.51 -0.59 -16.85
CA ASP A 78 -3.61 0.50 -17.21
C ASP A 78 -2.22 0.00 -17.60
N ARG A 79 -1.55 0.80 -18.44
CA ARG A 79 -0.17 0.56 -18.88
C ARG A 79 0.84 1.31 -18.04
N VAL A 80 2.02 0.72 -17.91
CA VAL A 80 3.19 1.35 -17.31
C VAL A 80 3.69 2.49 -18.21
N HIS A 81 3.97 3.62 -17.60
CA HIS A 81 4.66 4.72 -18.24
C HIS A 81 6.19 4.53 -18.12
N LEU A 82 6.79 3.89 -19.13
CA LEU A 82 8.20 3.50 -19.12
C LEU A 82 9.17 4.66 -18.86
N ALA A 83 8.84 5.89 -19.31
CA ALA A 83 9.73 7.04 -19.19
C ALA A 83 9.90 7.55 -17.74
N SER A 84 8.93 7.28 -16.86
CA SER A 84 9.01 7.58 -15.42
C SER A 84 9.18 6.32 -14.56
N SER A 85 9.42 5.17 -15.20
CA SER A 85 9.66 3.90 -14.53
C SER A 85 11.15 3.55 -14.57
N GLY A 86 11.59 2.65 -13.69
CA GLY A 86 13.00 2.23 -13.65
C GLY A 86 13.23 0.90 -12.95
N ILE A 87 14.32 0.24 -13.32
CA ILE A 87 14.77 -1.02 -12.73
C ILE A 87 15.56 -0.70 -11.46
N LEU A 88 15.01 -1.07 -10.30
CA LEU A 88 15.65 -0.91 -9.00
C LEU A 88 16.74 -1.96 -8.76
N PHE A 89 16.57 -3.16 -9.32
CA PHE A 89 17.51 -4.27 -9.20
C PHE A 89 17.44 -5.17 -10.44
N SER A 90 18.59 -5.63 -10.91
CA SER A 90 18.71 -6.65 -11.97
C SER A 90 19.89 -7.57 -11.64
N GLY A 91 19.62 -8.81 -11.26
CA GLY A 91 20.67 -9.74 -10.87
C GLY A 91 20.18 -11.15 -10.57
N ARG A 92 21.07 -12.01 -10.06
CA ARG A 92 20.74 -13.35 -9.59
C ARG A 92 20.53 -13.38 -8.09
N VAL A 93 19.39 -13.90 -7.66
CA VAL A 93 19.08 -14.17 -6.25
C VAL A 93 18.71 -15.65 -6.13
N ASP A 94 19.33 -16.35 -5.19
CA ASP A 94 19.17 -17.81 -5.03
C ASP A 94 19.47 -18.60 -6.31
N GLY A 95 20.43 -18.11 -7.11
CA GLY A 95 20.83 -18.71 -8.38
C GLY A 95 19.90 -18.43 -9.56
N ALA A 96 18.76 -17.76 -9.34
CA ALA A 96 17.78 -17.44 -10.37
C ALA A 96 17.81 -15.95 -10.75
N PRO A 97 17.62 -15.58 -12.04
CA PRO A 97 17.46 -14.19 -12.43
C PRO A 97 16.22 -13.56 -11.82
N LEU A 98 16.39 -12.35 -11.30
CA LEU A 98 15.40 -11.52 -10.66
C LEU A 98 15.59 -10.07 -11.12
N ALA A 99 14.48 -9.42 -11.51
CA ALA A 99 14.45 -7.98 -11.67
C ALA A 99 13.34 -7.36 -10.81
N LEU A 100 13.62 -6.18 -10.24
CA LEU A 100 12.66 -5.39 -9.47
C LEU A 100 12.50 -4.04 -10.18
N VAL A 101 11.26 -3.68 -10.49
CA VAL A 101 10.95 -2.46 -11.26
C VAL A 101 10.00 -1.59 -10.47
N ALA A 102 10.36 -0.33 -10.29
CA ALA A 102 9.43 0.72 -9.92
C ALA A 102 8.69 1.16 -11.18
N ALA A 103 7.44 0.71 -11.32
CA ALA A 103 6.56 1.03 -12.43
C ALA A 103 5.62 2.18 -12.04
N ASP A 104 5.62 3.23 -12.84
CA ASP A 104 4.69 4.35 -12.73
C ASP A 104 3.46 4.09 -13.62
N VAL A 105 2.27 4.24 -13.05
CA VAL A 105 0.99 3.97 -13.70
C VAL A 105 0.08 5.20 -13.54
N PRO A 106 0.11 6.15 -14.51
CA PRO A 106 -0.46 7.49 -14.34
C PRO A 106 -1.95 7.57 -14.00
N GLY A 107 -2.76 6.60 -14.43
CA GLY A 107 -4.21 6.64 -14.20
C GLY A 107 -4.63 6.47 -12.73
N HIS A 108 -3.70 6.09 -11.83
CA HIS A 108 -4.03 5.54 -10.52
C HIS A 108 -3.44 6.27 -9.31
N SER A 109 -2.68 7.35 -9.51
CA SER A 109 -1.91 8.01 -8.45
C SER A 109 -1.24 6.99 -7.52
N ALA A 110 -0.70 5.91 -8.10
CA ALA A 110 -0.10 4.79 -7.40
C ALA A 110 1.17 4.38 -8.13
N SER A 111 2.15 3.91 -7.37
CA SER A 111 3.38 3.31 -7.91
C SER A 111 3.33 1.80 -7.71
N TRP A 112 3.97 1.04 -8.58
CA TRP A 112 3.95 -0.42 -8.53
C TRP A 112 5.36 -0.99 -8.41
N LEU A 113 5.58 -1.91 -7.46
CA LEU A 113 6.78 -2.73 -7.43
C LEU A 113 6.51 -4.02 -8.18
N LEU A 114 7.08 -4.14 -9.38
CA LEU A 114 7.00 -5.36 -10.17
C LEU A 114 8.23 -6.22 -9.86
N GLN A 115 7.98 -7.49 -9.50
CA GLN A 115 9.00 -8.50 -9.34
C GLN A 115 8.94 -9.45 -10.53
N LEU A 116 9.99 -9.43 -11.35
CA LEU A 116 10.10 -10.24 -12.54
C LEU A 116 11.04 -11.41 -12.32
N THR A 117 10.62 -12.59 -12.76
CA THR A 117 11.45 -13.80 -12.81
C THR A 117 11.58 -14.25 -14.27
N ARG A 118 12.57 -15.11 -14.55
CA ARG A 118 12.62 -15.78 -15.84
C ARG A 118 11.61 -16.93 -15.91
N ASP A 119 10.91 -17.01 -17.02
CA ASP A 119 10.19 -18.19 -17.50
C ASP A 119 10.75 -18.55 -18.88
N GLY A 120 11.55 -19.63 -18.92
CA GLY A 120 12.36 -19.97 -20.09
C GLY A 120 13.32 -18.84 -20.50
N ASP A 121 13.11 -18.29 -21.70
CA ASP A 121 13.94 -17.25 -22.28
C ASP A 121 13.43 -15.82 -22.03
N ARG A 122 12.25 -15.66 -21.43
CA ARG A 122 11.61 -14.35 -21.21
C ARG A 122 11.51 -14.02 -19.73
N TYR A 123 11.50 -12.72 -19.42
CA TYR A 123 11.02 -12.27 -18.12
C TYR A 123 9.50 -12.26 -18.11
N VAL A 124 8.92 -12.56 -16.94
CA VAL A 124 7.50 -12.44 -16.65
C VAL A 124 7.34 -11.77 -15.29
N VAL A 125 6.33 -10.91 -15.15
CA VAL A 125 5.96 -10.34 -13.84
C VAL A 125 5.35 -11.45 -13.00
N ALA A 126 6.12 -11.94 -12.02
CA ALA A 126 5.68 -12.98 -11.11
C ALA A 126 4.92 -12.41 -9.92
N ARG A 127 5.23 -11.17 -9.52
CA ARG A 127 4.48 -10.42 -8.51
C ARG A 127 4.39 -8.94 -8.83
N ALA A 128 3.31 -8.30 -8.40
CA ALA A 128 3.08 -6.87 -8.56
C ALA A 128 2.40 -6.29 -7.31
N ALA A 129 3.14 -5.50 -6.53
CA ALA A 129 2.60 -4.82 -5.35
C ALA A 129 2.26 -3.36 -5.67
N GLU A 130 1.09 -2.91 -5.26
CA GLU A 130 0.62 -1.53 -5.43
C GLU A 130 0.95 -0.68 -4.20
N TYR A 131 1.45 0.52 -4.46
CA TYR A 131 1.71 1.56 -3.49
C TYR A 131 0.76 2.70 -3.77
N THR A 132 -0.23 2.83 -2.90
CA THR A 132 -1.30 3.83 -2.97
C THR A 132 -0.81 5.27 -2.75
N ASP A 133 0.43 5.44 -2.28
CA ASP A 133 1.12 6.72 -2.18
C ASP A 133 2.04 6.90 -3.41
N PRO A 134 1.69 7.82 -4.34
CA PRO A 134 2.47 8.01 -5.54
C PRO A 134 3.85 8.56 -5.19
N GLY A 135 4.90 7.92 -5.72
CA GLY A 135 6.29 8.27 -5.40
C GLY A 135 6.82 7.59 -4.15
N TYR A 136 6.03 6.77 -3.44
CA TYR A 136 6.51 6.03 -2.27
C TYR A 136 7.77 5.20 -2.57
N LEU A 137 7.85 4.57 -3.73
CA LEU A 137 9.01 3.77 -4.15
C LEU A 137 10.31 4.59 -4.24
N VAL A 138 10.20 5.90 -4.50
CA VAL A 138 11.33 6.82 -4.60
C VAL A 138 11.94 7.08 -3.22
N TYR A 139 11.12 7.17 -2.19
CA TYR A 139 11.54 7.49 -0.82
C TYR A 139 11.58 6.27 0.11
N SER A 140 11.20 5.10 -0.40
CA SER A 140 11.33 3.83 0.30
C SER A 140 12.79 3.44 0.41
N ASP A 141 13.21 3.07 1.61
CA ASP A 141 14.57 2.59 1.86
C ASP A 141 14.67 1.07 1.90
N VAL A 142 13.54 0.39 2.09
CA VAL A 142 13.43 -1.07 2.20
C VAL A 142 12.21 -1.53 1.43
N LEU A 143 12.41 -2.47 0.50
CA LEU A 143 11.36 -3.07 -0.31
C LEU A 143 11.38 -4.59 -0.16
N PRO A 144 10.23 -5.25 0.05
CA PRO A 144 10.12 -6.67 0.29
C PRO A 144 10.24 -7.42 -1.04
N VAL A 145 10.98 -8.51 -0.99
CA VAL A 145 11.23 -9.40 -2.12
C VAL A 145 10.85 -10.79 -1.67
N LEU A 146 10.05 -11.51 -2.46
CA LEU A 146 9.65 -12.88 -2.12
C LEU A 146 10.25 -13.86 -3.12
N THR A 147 11.15 -14.70 -2.63
CA THR A 147 11.85 -15.72 -3.42
C THR A 147 11.43 -17.12 -2.98
N ALA A 148 11.87 -18.15 -3.71
CA ALA A 148 11.67 -19.54 -3.29
C ALA A 148 12.36 -19.85 -1.94
N ALA A 149 13.45 -19.16 -1.60
CA ALA A 149 14.12 -19.29 -0.31
C ALA A 149 13.44 -18.50 0.82
N GLY A 150 12.37 -17.75 0.52
CA GLY A 150 11.61 -16.96 1.50
C GLY A 150 11.70 -15.44 1.29
N ARG A 151 11.30 -14.70 2.33
CA ARG A 151 11.32 -13.23 2.35
C ARG A 151 12.76 -12.71 2.36
N ARG A 152 13.02 -11.72 1.53
CA ARG A 152 14.24 -10.90 1.49
C ARG A 152 13.82 -9.43 1.39
N TYR A 153 14.81 -8.53 1.48
CA TYR A 153 14.60 -7.10 1.33
C TYR A 153 15.62 -6.51 0.36
N LEU A 154 15.14 -5.74 -0.61
CA LEU A 154 15.94 -4.80 -1.37
C LEU A 154 16.12 -3.52 -0.54
N VAL A 155 17.35 -3.02 -0.41
CA VAL A 155 17.67 -1.81 0.36
C VAL A 155 18.27 -0.72 -0.51
N SER A 156 17.87 0.53 -0.25
CA SER A 156 18.43 1.72 -0.89
C SER A 156 19.88 1.95 -0.41
N ASP A 157 20.65 2.76 -1.14
CA ASP A 157 21.99 3.14 -0.69
C ASP A 157 21.97 4.11 0.52
N ARG A 158 20.78 4.53 0.98
CA ARG A 158 20.65 5.25 2.25
C ARG A 158 20.73 4.29 3.45
N VAL A 159 20.40 3.02 3.26
CA VAL A 159 20.48 2.02 4.34
C VAL A 159 21.94 1.73 4.67
N ARG A 160 22.27 1.85 5.95
CA ARG A 160 23.56 1.46 6.53
C ARG A 160 23.51 0.05 7.09
N ARG A 161 22.38 -0.33 7.68
CA ARG A 161 22.19 -1.62 8.36
C ARG A 161 20.72 -2.01 8.35
N LEU A 162 20.44 -3.27 8.09
CA LEU A 162 19.10 -3.87 8.20
C LEU A 162 19.12 -4.94 9.30
N LEU A 163 18.15 -4.88 10.20
CA LEU A 163 17.91 -5.88 11.24
C LEU A 163 16.63 -6.66 10.91
N GLY A 164 16.72 -7.98 10.97
CA GLY A 164 15.59 -8.88 10.74
C GLY A 164 14.68 -9.05 11.97
N PRO A 165 13.69 -9.96 11.88
CA PRO A 165 12.73 -10.26 12.94
C PRO A 165 13.32 -10.61 14.31
N ASP A 166 14.48 -11.26 14.31
CA ASP A 166 15.21 -11.68 15.52
C ASP A 166 16.13 -10.56 16.08
N GLY A 167 16.12 -9.38 15.47
CA GLY A 167 16.97 -8.24 15.82
C GLY A 167 18.43 -8.38 15.38
N LYS A 168 18.79 -9.46 14.66
CA LYS A 168 20.15 -9.62 14.13
C LYS A 168 20.29 -8.92 12.78
N ALA A 169 21.53 -8.54 12.47
CA ALA A 169 21.82 -7.92 11.18
C ALA A 169 21.62 -8.94 10.05
N LEU A 170 20.87 -8.54 9.03
CA LEU A 170 20.80 -9.28 7.77
C LEU A 170 21.99 -8.86 6.91
N ALA A 171 22.77 -9.83 6.45
CA ALA A 171 23.82 -9.56 5.47
C ALA A 171 23.19 -9.08 4.17
N THR A 172 23.78 -8.07 3.52
CA THR A 172 23.30 -7.54 2.24
C THR A 172 24.39 -7.75 1.19
N LYS A 173 24.00 -8.19 0.01
CA LYS A 173 24.86 -8.30 -1.16
C LYS A 173 24.14 -7.66 -2.34
N ASP A 174 24.82 -6.73 -3.01
CA ASP A 174 24.30 -6.02 -4.20
C ASP A 174 22.90 -5.41 -3.98
N GLY A 175 22.64 -4.90 -2.76
CA GLY A 175 21.35 -4.31 -2.38
C GLY A 175 20.29 -5.30 -1.86
N ILE A 176 20.49 -6.62 -2.00
CA ILE A 176 19.53 -7.63 -1.53
C ILE A 176 20.01 -8.27 -0.22
N SER A 177 19.12 -8.36 0.77
CA SER A 177 19.38 -9.03 2.04
C SER A 177 19.45 -10.55 1.88
N ALA A 178 20.12 -11.21 2.82
CA ALA A 178 19.92 -12.62 3.14
C ALA A 178 18.44 -12.92 3.48
N PRO A 179 18.00 -14.19 3.41
CA PRO A 179 16.64 -14.55 3.79
C PRO A 179 16.32 -14.12 5.23
N ALA A 180 15.09 -13.67 5.45
CA ALA A 180 14.55 -13.29 6.74
C ALA A 180 13.47 -14.27 7.18
N GLU A 181 13.43 -14.55 8.48
CA GLU A 181 12.45 -15.45 9.11
C GLU A 181 11.07 -14.77 9.25
N VAL A 182 10.37 -14.65 8.12
CA VAL A 182 9.03 -14.04 8.07
C VAL A 182 7.97 -15.12 7.86
N PRO A 183 7.12 -15.39 8.86
CA PRO A 183 6.04 -16.36 8.73
C PRO A 183 4.99 -15.94 7.68
N ALA A 184 4.20 -16.90 7.20
CA ALA A 184 3.16 -16.62 6.22
C ALA A 184 2.12 -15.60 6.72
N CYS A 185 1.52 -15.87 7.87
CA CYS A 185 0.37 -15.12 8.37
C CYS A 185 0.63 -14.48 9.75
N ARG A 186 1.83 -13.93 9.94
CA ARG A 186 2.19 -13.25 11.20
C ARG A 186 3.05 -12.02 10.94
N ALA A 187 2.72 -10.94 11.63
CA ALA A 187 3.49 -9.71 11.62
C ALA A 187 4.81 -9.85 12.39
N VAL A 188 5.91 -9.36 11.82
CA VAL A 188 7.25 -9.37 12.43
C VAL A 188 7.97 -8.03 12.24
N PRO A 189 8.78 -7.57 13.21
CA PRO A 189 9.47 -6.30 13.09
C PRO A 189 10.68 -6.41 12.14
N VAL A 190 10.95 -5.33 11.41
CA VAL A 190 12.18 -5.12 10.66
C VAL A 190 12.69 -3.72 11.00
N THR A 191 14.00 -3.52 11.11
CA THR A 191 14.54 -2.19 11.45
C THR A 191 15.70 -1.84 10.55
N ALA A 192 15.61 -0.70 9.86
CA ALA A 192 16.70 -0.15 9.09
C ALA A 192 17.37 1.02 9.83
N SER A 193 18.69 1.10 9.78
CA SER A 193 19.43 2.31 10.14
C SER A 193 19.83 3.02 8.85
N LEU A 194 19.50 4.30 8.74
CA LEU A 194 19.80 5.14 7.59
C LEU A 194 21.02 6.02 7.88
N ARG A 195 21.92 6.13 6.90
CA ARG A 195 23.07 7.04 6.97
C ARG A 195 22.65 8.50 6.85
N SER A 196 23.51 9.41 7.27
CA SER A 196 23.32 10.83 7.01
C SER A 196 23.37 11.12 5.53
N THR A 197 22.41 11.92 5.04
CA THR A 197 22.28 12.39 3.66
C THR A 197 21.87 13.86 3.65
N GLU A 198 21.70 14.48 2.49
CA GLU A 198 21.29 15.89 2.41
C GLU A 198 19.87 16.11 2.96
N SER A 199 18.92 15.26 2.58
CA SER A 199 17.53 15.26 3.06
C SER A 199 17.39 14.74 4.49
N LEU A 200 18.39 13.99 4.99
CA LEU A 200 18.43 13.43 6.34
C LEU A 200 19.79 13.67 7.00
N PRO A 201 20.12 14.91 7.40
CA PRO A 201 21.47 15.28 7.86
C PRO A 201 21.95 14.49 9.08
N ARG A 202 21.03 14.06 9.92
CA ARG A 202 21.32 13.27 11.14
C ARG A 202 21.23 11.76 10.93
N GLY A 203 20.94 11.32 9.71
CA GLY A 203 20.55 9.93 9.46
C GLY A 203 19.31 9.53 10.26
N ARG A 204 19.10 8.23 10.39
CA ARG A 204 18.05 7.67 11.25
C ARG A 204 18.54 6.36 11.84
N GLU A 205 18.79 6.33 13.14
CA GLU A 205 19.31 5.12 13.79
C GLU A 205 18.33 3.93 13.76
N ALA A 206 17.02 4.21 13.78
CA ALA A 206 15.98 3.20 13.68
C ALA A 206 14.77 3.69 12.90
N GLN A 207 14.68 3.30 11.62
CA GLN A 207 13.43 3.22 10.87
C GLN A 207 12.79 1.87 11.17
N ARG A 208 11.69 1.87 11.90
CA ARG A 208 10.99 0.66 12.31
C ARG A 208 9.90 0.35 11.30
N LEU A 209 9.89 -0.88 10.82
CA LEU A 209 8.94 -1.41 9.88
C LEU A 209 8.29 -2.66 10.48
N LEU A 210 7.09 -2.98 10.03
CA LEU A 210 6.37 -4.19 10.37
C LEU A 210 6.06 -4.96 9.10
N ASP A 211 6.71 -6.10 8.88
CA ASP A 211 6.39 -7.01 7.78
C ASP A 211 5.18 -7.84 8.21
N LEU A 212 4.08 -7.71 7.50
CA LEU A 212 2.82 -8.38 7.79
C LEU A 212 2.82 -9.86 7.38
N GLY A 213 3.85 -10.37 6.73
CA GLY A 213 3.99 -11.79 6.43
C GLY A 213 4.22 -12.10 4.95
N THR A 214 4.51 -13.37 4.67
CA THR A 214 4.77 -13.87 3.30
C THR A 214 3.55 -14.45 2.60
N GLY A 215 2.47 -14.73 3.33
CA GLY A 215 1.21 -15.26 2.80
C GLY A 215 0.25 -14.19 2.29
N LEU A 216 0.69 -12.93 2.25
CA LEU A 216 -0.09 -11.84 1.67
C LEU A 216 0.06 -11.87 0.16
N ASP A 217 -1.07 -12.02 -0.52
CA ASP A 217 -1.14 -12.01 -1.97
C ASP A 217 -1.11 -10.58 -2.53
N ASP A 218 -0.56 -10.47 -3.73
CA ASP A 218 -0.64 -9.26 -4.55
C ASP A 218 -2.09 -8.79 -4.69
N PRO A 219 -2.32 -7.47 -4.77
CA PRO A 219 -1.33 -6.39 -4.92
C PRO A 219 -0.81 -5.81 -3.59
N ARG A 220 -1.00 -6.50 -2.46
CA ARG A 220 -0.75 -5.92 -1.13
C ARG A 220 0.73 -5.77 -0.82
N TYR A 221 1.15 -4.55 -0.50
CA TYR A 221 2.49 -4.29 0.04
C TYR A 221 2.56 -4.69 1.53
N PRO A 222 3.45 -5.63 1.91
CA PRO A 222 3.42 -6.21 3.25
C PRO A 222 4.17 -5.40 4.32
N LEU A 223 4.96 -4.37 3.99
CA LEU A 223 5.66 -3.59 5.02
C LEU A 223 4.84 -2.36 5.42
N VAL A 224 4.73 -2.13 6.72
CA VAL A 224 4.03 -0.97 7.30
C VAL A 224 5.02 -0.17 8.14
N ASP A 225 4.98 1.16 8.08
CA ASP A 225 5.81 1.99 8.97
C ASP A 225 5.29 1.87 10.41
N ASP A 226 6.19 1.50 11.32
CA ASP A 226 5.93 1.36 12.76
C ASP A 226 6.89 2.23 13.58
N ALA A 227 7.00 3.52 13.22
CA ALA A 227 7.86 4.50 13.90
C ALA A 227 7.76 4.46 15.44
N THR A 228 6.56 4.24 16.00
CA THR A 228 6.32 4.14 17.45
C THR A 228 6.64 2.76 18.03
N GLY A 229 6.75 1.71 17.22
CA GLY A 229 6.85 0.32 17.64
C GLY A 229 5.55 -0.26 18.22
N SER A 230 4.42 0.43 18.01
CA SER A 230 3.11 0.01 18.54
C SER A 230 2.48 -1.08 17.70
N GLY A 231 2.78 -1.14 16.41
CA GLY A 231 2.21 -2.08 15.46
C GLY A 231 2.50 -3.53 15.84
N ARG A 232 3.75 -3.82 16.24
CA ARG A 232 4.11 -5.15 16.76
C ARG A 232 3.20 -5.59 17.91
N ARG A 233 2.93 -4.71 18.87
CA ARG A 233 2.04 -5.01 20.01
C ARG A 233 0.60 -5.19 19.54
N ALA A 234 0.12 -4.28 18.70
CA ALA A 234 -1.25 -4.28 18.20
C ALA A 234 -1.60 -5.57 17.45
N LEU A 235 -0.66 -6.12 16.68
CA LEU A 235 -0.87 -7.34 15.89
C LEU A 235 -0.43 -8.62 16.59
N THR A 236 -0.05 -8.54 17.87
CA THR A 236 0.36 -9.74 18.62
C THR A 236 -0.80 -10.74 18.71
N GLY A 237 -0.52 -11.99 18.34
CA GLY A 237 -1.49 -13.08 18.36
C GLY A 237 -2.60 -12.96 17.30
N LEU A 238 -2.50 -12.03 16.34
CA LEU A 238 -3.42 -11.93 15.21
C LEU A 238 -2.85 -12.62 13.98
N ASP A 239 -3.73 -13.25 13.22
CA ASP A 239 -3.41 -13.83 11.92
C ASP A 239 -3.52 -12.74 10.84
N THR A 240 -2.39 -12.39 10.22
CA THR A 240 -2.35 -11.30 9.23
C THR A 240 -3.02 -11.66 7.91
N CYS A 241 -3.13 -12.94 7.56
CA CYS A 241 -3.91 -13.38 6.40
C CYS A 241 -5.40 -13.20 6.67
N ALA A 242 -5.86 -13.51 7.89
CA ALA A 242 -7.24 -13.21 8.31
C ALA A 242 -7.51 -11.70 8.34
N LEU A 243 -6.55 -10.89 8.79
CA LEU A 243 -6.67 -9.43 8.75
C LEU A 243 -6.76 -8.89 7.31
N ALA A 244 -5.98 -9.45 6.38
CA ALA A 244 -5.89 -9.03 4.99
C ALA A 244 -6.98 -9.59 4.07
N GLY A 245 -7.72 -10.61 4.52
CA GLY A 245 -8.82 -11.21 3.76
C GLY A 245 -9.97 -10.23 3.51
N GLU A 246 -10.87 -10.59 2.59
CA GLU A 246 -11.98 -9.71 2.14
C GLU A 246 -12.91 -9.25 3.26
N ARG A 247 -13.06 -10.03 4.32
CA ARG A 247 -13.86 -9.68 5.51
C ARG A 247 -13.02 -9.19 6.68
N GLY A 248 -11.69 -9.30 6.54
CA GLY A 248 -10.74 -8.83 7.53
C GLY A 248 -10.61 -7.31 7.47
N PRO A 249 -10.23 -6.67 8.58
CA PRO A 249 -10.19 -5.21 8.67
C PRO A 249 -9.26 -4.55 7.66
N PHE A 250 -8.15 -5.17 7.26
CA PHE A 250 -7.26 -4.57 6.26
C PHE A 250 -7.78 -4.74 4.83
N GLY A 251 -8.71 -5.68 4.58
CA GLY A 251 -9.25 -5.98 3.26
C GLY A 251 -10.72 -5.62 3.03
N SER A 252 -11.45 -5.17 4.05
CA SER A 252 -12.92 -5.08 4.00
C SER A 252 -13.49 -3.86 3.30
N ILE A 253 -12.69 -2.82 3.05
CA ILE A 253 -13.12 -1.66 2.27
C ILE A 253 -12.46 -1.76 0.89
N PRO A 254 -13.20 -2.15 -0.16
CA PRO A 254 -12.65 -2.28 -1.49
C PRO A 254 -12.19 -0.91 -1.99
N ARG A 255 -11.12 -0.89 -2.77
CA ARG A 255 -10.66 0.35 -3.39
C ARG A 255 -11.58 0.74 -4.55
N ARG A 256 -11.88 2.02 -4.65
CA ARG A 256 -12.59 2.61 -5.79
C ARG A 256 -11.62 3.38 -6.67
N ILE A 257 -11.73 3.17 -7.98
CA ILE A 257 -10.94 3.85 -9.01
C ILE A 257 -11.95 4.50 -9.96
N GLY A 258 -11.98 5.83 -9.94
CA GLY A 258 -13.11 6.57 -10.51
C GLY A 258 -14.42 6.14 -9.84
N ASP A 259 -15.41 5.76 -10.64
CA ASP A 259 -16.73 5.35 -10.15
C ASP A 259 -16.91 3.84 -9.93
N ARG A 260 -15.83 3.05 -10.04
CA ARG A 260 -15.89 1.58 -10.02
C ARG A 260 -15.04 0.98 -8.90
N ASP A 261 -15.51 -0.11 -8.34
CA ASP A 261 -14.74 -0.91 -7.38
C ASP A 261 -13.68 -1.73 -8.14
N ALA A 262 -12.49 -1.82 -7.56
CA ALA A 262 -11.34 -2.50 -8.14
C ALA A 262 -10.83 -3.59 -7.18
N PRO A 263 -11.47 -4.78 -7.16
CA PRO A 263 -11.13 -5.83 -6.20
C PRO A 263 -9.71 -6.41 -6.39
N GLY A 264 -9.11 -6.22 -7.57
CA GLY A 264 -7.72 -6.59 -7.83
C GLY A 264 -6.69 -5.55 -7.40
N SER A 265 -7.10 -4.40 -6.86
CA SER A 265 -6.22 -3.34 -6.33
C SER A 265 -6.07 -3.44 -4.80
N VAL A 266 -5.08 -2.74 -4.25
CA VAL A 266 -4.91 -2.67 -2.79
C VAL A 266 -6.16 -2.08 -2.16
N PRO A 267 -6.77 -2.75 -1.15
CA PRO A 267 -7.97 -2.25 -0.47
C PRO A 267 -7.77 -0.85 0.12
N GLU A 268 -8.82 -0.04 0.14
CA GLU A 268 -8.75 1.29 0.76
C GLU A 268 -8.43 1.19 2.25
N SER A 269 -8.88 0.12 2.91
CA SER A 269 -8.59 -0.17 4.31
C SER A 269 -7.16 -0.66 4.58
N TRP A 270 -6.28 -0.79 3.58
CA TRP A 270 -4.94 -1.34 3.77
C TRP A 270 -4.06 -0.44 4.66
N PRO A 271 -3.31 -0.99 5.63
CA PRO A 271 -2.44 -0.20 6.49
C PRO A 271 -1.20 0.29 5.77
N MET A 272 -0.93 1.60 5.92
CA MET A 272 0.32 2.21 5.50
C MET A 272 1.25 2.47 6.68
N VAL A 273 0.70 3.05 7.76
CA VAL A 273 1.47 3.43 8.95
C VAL A 273 0.63 3.38 10.24
N LYS A 274 1.30 3.48 11.39
CA LYS A 274 0.67 3.73 12.72
C LYS A 274 -0.38 2.71 13.15
N VAL A 275 -0.12 1.43 12.90
CA VAL A 275 -0.95 0.37 13.49
C VAL A 275 -0.83 0.43 15.00
N ALA A 276 -1.95 0.56 15.68
CA ALA A 276 -2.05 0.70 17.13
C ALA A 276 -3.30 -0.01 17.65
N VAL A 277 -3.30 -0.30 18.95
CA VAL A 277 -4.44 -0.92 19.63
C VAL A 277 -4.74 -0.14 20.90
N ARG A 278 -6.02 -0.07 21.27
CA ARG A 278 -6.48 0.37 22.60
C ARG A 278 -7.52 -0.59 23.14
N SER A 279 -7.50 -0.84 24.45
CA SER A 279 -8.57 -1.59 25.09
C SER A 279 -9.86 -0.76 25.09
N LEU A 280 -10.97 -1.40 24.68
CA LEU A 280 -12.31 -0.87 24.83
C LEU A 280 -12.96 -1.37 26.11
N GLY A 281 -12.63 -2.58 26.57
CA GLY A 281 -13.18 -3.20 27.77
C GLY A 281 -13.14 -4.70 27.75
N GLU A 282 -13.93 -5.29 28.64
CA GLU A 282 -14.17 -6.73 28.73
C GLU A 282 -15.59 -7.04 28.27
N LEU A 283 -15.77 -8.20 27.65
CA LEU A 283 -17.05 -8.67 27.15
C LEU A 283 -17.23 -10.15 27.52
N THR A 284 -18.26 -10.42 28.33
CA THR A 284 -18.67 -11.78 28.67
C THR A 284 -19.70 -12.27 27.68
N LEU A 285 -19.41 -13.40 27.03
CA LEU A 285 -20.35 -14.11 26.16
C LEU A 285 -20.84 -15.37 26.88
N GLY A 286 -22.14 -15.48 27.11
CA GLY A 286 -22.74 -16.59 27.85
C GLY A 286 -22.39 -16.56 29.35
N ARG A 287 -22.02 -17.72 29.92
CA ARG A 287 -21.71 -17.90 31.36
C ARG A 287 -20.20 -18.07 31.65
N GLY A 288 -19.34 -17.68 30.71
CA GLY A 288 -17.88 -17.86 30.81
C GLY A 288 -17.14 -16.67 31.43
N GLU A 289 -15.82 -16.79 31.46
CA GLU A 289 -14.90 -15.67 31.76
C GLU A 289 -15.03 -14.55 30.70
N PRO A 290 -14.77 -13.28 31.06
CA PRO A 290 -14.75 -12.21 30.09
C PRO A 290 -13.60 -12.37 29.08
N GLY A 291 -13.88 -12.06 27.81
CA GLY A 291 -12.84 -11.84 26.80
C GLY A 291 -12.50 -10.37 26.67
N GLU A 292 -11.35 -10.05 26.07
CA GLU A 292 -10.92 -8.67 25.86
C GLU A 292 -11.51 -8.11 24.57
N LEU A 293 -12.04 -6.89 24.64
CA LEU A 293 -12.49 -6.12 23.50
C LEU A 293 -11.51 -4.98 23.26
N GLU A 294 -10.89 -4.96 22.09
CA GLU A 294 -9.89 -3.98 21.69
C GLU A 294 -10.31 -3.27 20.41
N GLN A 295 -9.82 -2.04 20.22
CA GLN A 295 -9.94 -1.31 18.97
C GLN A 295 -8.57 -1.18 18.33
N LEU A 296 -8.43 -1.70 17.13
CA LEU A 296 -7.32 -1.43 16.22
C LEU A 296 -7.55 -0.09 15.52
N THR A 297 -6.46 0.65 15.32
CA THR A 297 -6.42 1.90 14.56
C THR A 297 -5.19 1.92 13.67
N TRP A 298 -5.32 2.41 12.43
CA TRP A 298 -4.19 2.58 11.51
C TRP A 298 -4.46 3.69 10.50
N GLN A 299 -3.42 4.19 9.84
CA GLN A 299 -3.57 5.10 8.71
C GLN A 299 -3.52 4.33 7.41
N SER A 300 -4.48 4.58 6.54
CA SER A 300 -4.53 4.11 5.15
C SER A 300 -4.18 5.26 4.20
N ALA A 301 -4.29 5.01 2.89
CA ALA A 301 -4.06 6.03 1.87
C ALA A 301 -5.07 7.19 1.90
N THR A 302 -6.30 6.91 2.34
CA THR A 302 -7.41 7.86 2.25
C THR A 302 -7.81 8.43 3.60
N ASP A 303 -7.75 7.62 4.67
CA ASP A 303 -8.21 8.02 5.99
C ASP A 303 -7.56 7.20 7.11
N THR A 304 -7.84 7.59 8.35
CA THR A 304 -7.61 6.75 9.52
C THR A 304 -8.74 5.73 9.62
N MET A 305 -8.36 4.47 9.71
CA MET A 305 -9.27 3.33 9.78
C MET A 305 -9.24 2.74 11.18
N THR A 306 -10.34 2.08 11.55
CA THR A 306 -10.46 1.37 12.83
C THR A 306 -11.23 0.07 12.67
N ALA A 307 -10.96 -0.87 13.56
CA ALA A 307 -11.73 -2.10 13.67
C ALA A 307 -11.73 -2.59 15.12
N VAL A 308 -12.65 -3.48 15.46
CA VAL A 308 -12.71 -4.13 16.76
C VAL A 308 -12.20 -5.55 16.68
N VAL A 309 -11.42 -5.90 17.69
CA VAL A 309 -10.91 -7.26 17.92
C VAL A 309 -11.51 -7.72 19.24
N TYR A 310 -12.20 -8.86 19.21
CA TYR A 310 -12.57 -9.58 20.41
C TYR A 310 -11.65 -10.78 20.58
N ARG A 311 -10.97 -10.86 21.73
CA ARG A 311 -10.10 -11.98 22.10
C ARG A 311 -10.84 -12.83 23.13
N PRO A 312 -11.30 -14.04 22.76
CA PRO A 312 -11.96 -14.93 23.68
C PRO A 312 -11.04 -15.29 24.87
N PRO A 313 -11.61 -15.57 26.05
CA PRO A 313 -10.83 -16.07 27.18
C PRO A 313 -10.14 -17.39 26.82
N GLY A 314 -8.99 -17.68 27.45
CA GLY A 314 -8.27 -18.94 27.24
C GLY A 314 -7.50 -19.06 25.93
N GLY A 315 -7.36 -17.97 25.15
CA GLY A 315 -6.49 -17.92 23.97
C GLY A 315 -7.10 -18.51 22.69
N GLY A 316 -8.44 -18.54 22.59
CA GLY A 316 -9.14 -18.91 21.37
C GLY A 316 -8.87 -17.95 20.19
N PRO A 317 -9.32 -18.30 18.98
CA PRO A 317 -9.12 -17.45 17.80
C PRO A 317 -9.83 -16.10 17.97
N PRO A 318 -9.14 -14.97 17.74
CA PRO A 318 -9.76 -13.65 17.79
C PRO A 318 -10.87 -13.50 16.75
N VAL A 319 -11.93 -12.77 17.11
CA VAL A 319 -13.01 -12.36 16.21
C VAL A 319 -12.78 -10.92 15.80
N LEU A 320 -12.87 -10.63 14.51
CA LEU A 320 -12.52 -9.34 13.92
C LEU A 320 -13.75 -8.70 13.28
N SER A 321 -13.94 -7.41 13.48
CA SER A 321 -14.86 -6.63 12.65
C SER A 321 -14.20 -6.23 11.32
N PRO A 322 -14.99 -5.93 10.28
CA PRO A 322 -14.54 -5.09 9.18
C PRO A 322 -13.98 -3.75 9.68
N ALA A 323 -13.21 -3.09 8.83
CA ALA A 323 -12.81 -1.70 9.04
C ALA A 323 -13.99 -0.73 8.91
N ASP A 324 -13.92 0.32 9.73
CA ASP A 324 -14.72 1.54 9.60
C ASP A 324 -13.77 2.75 9.59
N ARG A 325 -14.18 3.83 8.91
CA ARG A 325 -13.44 5.09 8.92
C ARG A 325 -13.63 5.78 10.27
N VAL A 326 -12.57 6.40 10.79
CA VAL A 326 -12.66 7.15 12.05
C VAL A 326 -13.75 8.21 11.98
N GLY A 327 -14.48 8.34 13.07
CA GLY A 327 -15.64 9.20 13.19
C GLY A 327 -16.15 9.27 14.63
N PRO A 328 -17.05 10.23 14.95
CA PRO A 328 -17.43 10.54 16.32
C PRO A 328 -18.18 9.42 17.05
N LEU A 329 -19.05 8.71 16.31
CA LEU A 329 -19.69 7.47 16.73
C LEU A 329 -19.22 6.36 15.80
N GLN A 330 -18.53 5.37 16.35
CA GLN A 330 -18.14 4.16 15.65
C GLN A 330 -19.19 3.08 15.85
N ALA A 331 -19.44 2.29 14.80
CA ALA A 331 -20.38 1.18 14.84
C ALA A 331 -19.79 -0.03 14.12
N TYR A 332 -19.35 -1.02 14.88
CA TYR A 332 -18.69 -2.20 14.35
C TYR A 332 -19.62 -3.40 14.40
N ARG A 333 -19.68 -4.14 13.29
CA ARG A 333 -20.28 -5.47 13.26
C ARG A 333 -19.22 -6.49 13.67
N LEU A 334 -19.44 -7.19 14.77
CA LEU A 334 -18.55 -8.23 15.26
C LEU A 334 -19.20 -9.60 15.02
N PRO A 335 -18.72 -10.41 14.06
CA PRO A 335 -19.34 -11.67 13.64
C PRO A 335 -18.97 -12.82 14.58
N VAL A 336 -19.31 -12.70 15.86
CA VAL A 336 -19.14 -13.78 16.84
C VAL A 336 -20.01 -14.96 16.40
N PRO A 337 -19.47 -16.19 16.37
CA PRO A 337 -20.23 -17.40 16.04
C PRO A 337 -21.50 -17.51 16.90
N ASP A 338 -22.63 -17.82 16.26
CA ASP A 338 -23.97 -18.00 16.86
C ASP A 338 -24.58 -16.80 17.60
N GLN A 339 -23.82 -15.72 17.80
CA GLN A 339 -24.26 -14.52 18.52
C GLN A 339 -23.65 -13.25 17.92
N PRO A 340 -24.01 -12.84 16.69
CA PRO A 340 -23.43 -11.65 16.08
C PRO A 340 -23.74 -10.40 16.91
N LEU A 341 -22.77 -9.51 17.04
CA LEU A 341 -22.84 -8.34 17.91
C LEU A 341 -22.64 -7.03 17.14
N THR A 342 -23.22 -5.97 17.69
CA THR A 342 -22.90 -4.59 17.33
C THR A 342 -22.14 -3.94 18.48
N VAL A 343 -20.96 -3.38 18.19
CA VAL A 343 -20.14 -2.63 19.13
C VAL A 343 -20.18 -1.15 18.76
N LEU A 344 -20.69 -0.32 19.66
CA LEU A 344 -20.74 1.13 19.53
C LEU A 344 -19.67 1.76 20.41
N SER A 345 -18.81 2.60 19.85
CA SER A 345 -17.70 3.22 20.57
C SER A 345 -17.61 4.70 20.26
N TRP A 346 -17.37 5.52 21.28
CA TRP A 346 -17.19 6.97 21.12
C TRP A 346 -16.30 7.53 22.23
N ARG A 347 -15.82 8.76 22.03
CA ARG A 347 -15.15 9.51 23.09
C ARG A 347 -16.22 10.12 23.98
N SER A 348 -16.45 9.52 25.15
CA SER A 348 -17.46 10.01 26.09
C SER A 348 -17.13 11.41 26.61
N THR A 349 -18.14 12.26 26.66
CA THR A 349 -18.13 13.56 27.37
C THR A 349 -19.33 13.60 28.32
N ARG A 350 -19.44 14.66 29.14
CA ARG A 350 -20.60 14.82 30.03
C ARG A 350 -21.91 15.05 29.29
N ASP A 351 -21.82 15.61 28.08
CA ASP A 351 -22.97 15.98 27.25
C ASP A 351 -23.27 14.93 26.16
N SER A 352 -22.46 13.86 26.07
CA SER A 352 -22.67 12.80 25.08
C SER A 352 -23.78 11.85 25.56
N SER A 353 -24.84 11.71 24.77
CA SER A 353 -25.94 10.77 25.04
C SER A 353 -26.18 9.86 23.84
N LEU A 354 -26.05 8.56 24.05
CA LEU A 354 -26.33 7.55 23.04
C LEU A 354 -27.81 7.16 23.10
N SER A 355 -28.47 7.14 21.96
CA SER A 355 -29.82 6.61 21.79
C SER A 355 -29.79 5.38 20.90
N VAL A 356 -30.33 4.28 21.42
CA VAL A 356 -30.59 3.01 20.73
C VAL A 356 -32.10 2.75 20.73
N ALA A 357 -32.56 1.79 19.92
CA ALA A 357 -33.98 1.46 19.89
C ALA A 357 -34.47 0.98 21.28
N PRO A 358 -35.69 1.36 21.69
CA PRO A 358 -36.24 0.89 22.96
C PRO A 358 -36.35 -0.65 22.99
N GLY A 359 -35.89 -1.26 24.08
CA GLY A 359 -35.94 -2.71 24.26
C GLY A 359 -34.78 -3.48 23.62
N THR A 360 -33.81 -2.81 23.00
CA THR A 360 -32.60 -3.47 22.48
C THR A 360 -31.81 -4.11 23.64
N PRO A 361 -31.53 -5.43 23.59
CA PRO A 361 -30.79 -6.10 24.64
C PRO A 361 -29.31 -5.71 24.60
N LEU A 362 -28.87 -5.01 25.65
CA LEU A 362 -27.49 -4.57 25.82
C LEU A 362 -26.70 -5.58 26.65
N LEU A 363 -25.53 -5.97 26.16
CA LEU A 363 -24.56 -6.83 26.85
C LEU A 363 -23.58 -5.99 27.68
N VAL A 364 -23.24 -4.81 27.17
CA VAL A 364 -22.39 -3.83 27.85
C VAL A 364 -23.02 -2.46 27.66
N GLU A 365 -23.15 -1.70 28.74
CA GLU A 365 -23.60 -0.31 28.71
C GLU A 365 -22.76 0.52 29.68
N ARG A 366 -21.89 1.37 29.13
CA ARG A 366 -21.07 2.29 29.93
C ARG A 366 -20.65 3.52 29.11
N PRO A 367 -20.18 4.59 29.76
CA PRO A 367 -19.69 5.77 29.05
C PRO A 367 -18.64 5.41 27.99
N GLY A 368 -18.92 5.72 26.72
CA GLY A 368 -18.01 5.49 25.60
C GLY A 368 -18.07 4.11 24.95
N LEU A 369 -18.86 3.16 25.47
CA LEU A 369 -18.98 1.82 24.92
C LEU A 369 -20.38 1.22 25.17
N VAL A 370 -21.02 0.78 24.09
CA VAL A 370 -22.18 -0.12 24.15
C VAL A 370 -21.92 -1.35 23.30
N VAL A 371 -22.27 -2.53 23.81
CA VAL A 371 -22.28 -3.78 23.05
C VAL A 371 -23.69 -4.34 23.11
N MET A 372 -24.26 -4.67 21.97
CA MET A 372 -25.61 -5.22 21.86
C MET A 372 -25.64 -6.36 20.85
N SER A 373 -26.69 -7.18 20.90
CA SER A 373 -26.93 -8.18 19.85
C SER A 373 -27.15 -7.46 18.51
N GLU A 374 -26.65 -8.01 17.41
CA GLU A 374 -26.89 -7.44 16.08
C GLU A 374 -28.40 -7.44 15.78
N PRO A 375 -29.00 -6.27 15.47
CA PRO A 375 -30.42 -6.20 15.14
C PRO A 375 -30.76 -6.98 13.86
N GLU A 376 -31.91 -7.69 13.86
CA GLU A 376 -32.38 -8.45 12.70
C GLU A 376 -32.72 -7.55 11.49
N ARG A 377 -33.09 -6.30 11.75
CA ARG A 377 -33.42 -5.29 10.75
C ARG A 377 -32.48 -4.08 10.90
N PRO A 378 -32.23 -3.31 9.83
CA PRO A 378 -31.49 -2.07 9.95
C PRO A 378 -32.12 -1.13 10.98
N GLU A 379 -31.33 -0.71 11.96
CA GLU A 379 -31.70 0.28 12.98
C GLU A 379 -30.76 1.48 12.92
N THR A 380 -31.27 2.66 13.23
CA THR A 380 -30.46 3.88 13.33
C THR A 380 -30.19 4.16 14.80
N VAL A 381 -28.91 4.21 15.15
CA VAL A 381 -28.44 4.70 16.45
C VAL A 381 -27.94 6.13 16.33
N SER A 382 -28.05 6.89 17.41
CA SER A 382 -27.60 8.28 17.41
C SER A 382 -26.80 8.63 18.66
N LEU A 383 -25.76 9.43 18.47
CA LEU A 383 -24.98 10.03 19.55
C LEU A 383 -25.23 11.54 19.52
N ALA A 384 -26.01 12.03 20.47
CA ALA A 384 -26.17 13.45 20.69
C ALA A 384 -24.94 13.99 21.42
N GLY A 385 -24.35 15.07 20.91
CA GLY A 385 -23.32 15.85 21.58
C GLY A 385 -23.74 17.32 21.72
N THR A 386 -22.84 18.16 22.21
CA THR A 386 -23.08 19.59 22.42
C THR A 386 -23.43 20.35 21.14
N GLU A 387 -22.76 20.03 20.03
CA GLU A 387 -22.90 20.78 18.77
C GLU A 387 -23.79 20.09 17.74
N LYS A 388 -23.76 18.75 17.71
CA LYS A 388 -24.38 17.96 16.65
C LYS A 388 -24.74 16.57 17.13
N THR A 389 -25.78 16.01 16.53
CA THR A 389 -26.12 14.58 16.64
C THR A 389 -25.49 13.80 15.48
N HIS A 390 -24.78 12.73 15.81
CA HIS A 390 -24.18 11.81 14.85
C HIS A 390 -25.02 10.55 14.74
N TYR A 391 -25.27 10.09 13.51
CA TYR A 391 -26.09 8.90 13.25
C TYR A 391 -25.26 7.79 12.63
N ARG A 392 -25.60 6.54 12.96
CA ARG A 392 -25.08 5.32 12.33
C ARG A 392 -26.21 4.33 12.10
N SER A 393 -26.14 3.61 10.99
CA SER A 393 -27.01 2.47 10.73
C SER A 393 -26.31 1.20 11.18
N VAL A 394 -27.04 0.31 11.85
CA VAL A 394 -26.55 -0.97 12.37
C VAL A 394 -27.54 -2.08 12.04
N GLY A 395 -27.05 -3.31 11.91
CA GLY A 395 -27.88 -4.45 11.55
C GLY A 395 -28.40 -4.42 10.11
N GLY A 396 -29.20 -5.43 9.79
CA GLY A 396 -29.59 -5.73 8.41
C GLY A 396 -28.50 -6.51 7.67
N ARG A 397 -28.87 -7.67 7.12
CA ARG A 397 -28.00 -8.45 6.23
C ARG A 397 -28.17 -8.02 4.78
#